data_AF-A0A1Q3PCL4-F1
#
_entry.id   AF-A0A1Q3PCL4-F1
#
_cell.length_a   1.000
_cell.length_b   1.000
_cell.length_c   1.000
_cell.angle_alpha   90.00
_cell.angle_beta   90.00
_cell.angle_gamma   90.00
#
_symmetry.space_group_name_H-M   'P 1'
#
loop_
_entity.id
_entity.type
_entity.pdbx_description
1 polymer ?
#
loop_
_entity_poly.entity_id
_entity_poly.type
_entity_poly.pdbx_seq_one_letter_code
_entity_poly.pdbx_strand_id
1 'polypeptide(L)'
;MKKITWIVASLMLVGTLSLTSCSDKTKDSAKDTVEEAKNDMDENVADAKADIKEAGDDFEAKVKEDKDELKKDIDDAISKLDRKIEEADAKIDKAADKEKAKWRERKKELNAEKEELQDSWKRAQNETADKWDEFKANTKEKIAKVKADLND
;
A
#
# COMPACT_ATOMS: atom_id res chain seq x y z
N MET A 1 -14.88 12.02 31.69
CA MET A 1 -15.03 10.92 32.67
C MET A 1 -16.17 10.01 32.24
N LYS A 2 -15.87 8.70 32.09
CA LYS A 2 -16.80 7.55 32.08
C LYS A 2 -17.76 7.56 30.87
N LYS A 3 -17.76 6.62 29.93
CA LYS A 3 -17.88 5.16 30.09
C LYS A 3 -17.32 4.44 28.84
N ILE A 4 -16.03 4.12 28.85
CA ILE A 4 -15.43 3.06 28.02
C ILE A 4 -15.39 1.84 28.94
N THR A 5 -16.37 0.95 28.83
CA THR A 5 -16.40 -0.40 29.43
C THR A 5 -17.80 -0.96 29.20
N TRP A 6 -18.05 -1.70 28.11
CA TRP A 6 -19.00 -2.82 28.13
C TRP A 6 -19.09 -3.72 26.86
N ILE A 7 -18.01 -3.97 26.10
CA ILE A 7 -18.04 -5.06 25.11
C ILE A 7 -16.70 -5.83 25.14
N VAL A 8 -16.48 -6.52 26.26
CA VAL A 8 -15.54 -7.65 26.36
C VAL A 8 -16.30 -8.74 27.09
N ALA A 9 -16.97 -9.63 26.35
CA ALA A 9 -17.46 -10.93 26.82
C ALA A 9 -18.24 -11.66 25.72
N SER A 10 -17.54 -12.28 24.77
CA SER A 10 -18.01 -13.50 24.10
C SER A 10 -16.83 -14.21 23.46
N LEU A 11 -15.90 -14.60 24.33
CA LEU A 11 -14.93 -15.64 24.05
C LEU A 11 -15.12 -16.70 25.14
N MET A 12 -16.08 -17.61 24.94
CA MET A 12 -16.17 -18.91 25.62
C MET A 12 -17.32 -19.70 25.00
N LEU A 13 -17.01 -20.52 24.01
CA LEU A 13 -17.70 -21.80 23.83
C LEU A 13 -16.67 -22.84 23.37
N VAL A 14 -15.69 -23.11 24.23
CA VAL A 14 -14.98 -24.38 24.23
C VAL A 14 -16.02 -25.41 24.68
N GLY A 15 -16.74 -25.96 23.69
CA GLY A 15 -17.61 -27.10 23.86
C GLY A 15 -16.77 -28.28 24.32
N THR A 16 -16.88 -28.55 25.61
CA THR A 16 -16.36 -29.74 26.28
C THR A 16 -16.77 -31.00 25.54
N LEU A 17 -15.82 -31.60 24.82
CA LEU A 17 -15.87 -32.99 24.39
C LEU A 17 -15.92 -33.88 25.63
N SER A 18 -17.15 -34.14 26.10
CA SER A 18 -17.44 -35.11 27.14
C SER A 18 -17.51 -36.49 26.49
N LEU A 19 -16.35 -37.14 26.37
CA LEU A 19 -16.25 -38.56 26.05
C LEU A 19 -16.69 -39.36 27.28
N THR A 20 -17.97 -39.77 27.32
CA THR A 20 -18.46 -40.85 28.18
C THR A 20 -19.19 -41.88 27.33
N SER A 21 -18.53 -43.02 27.19
CA SER A 21 -19.06 -44.38 27.18
C SER A 21 -20.08 -44.82 26.12
N CYS A 22 -19.58 -45.65 25.20
CA CYS A 22 -20.20 -46.77 24.48
C CYS A 22 -21.68 -47.11 24.75
N SER A 23 -22.45 -47.16 23.66
CA SER A 23 -23.34 -48.29 23.35
C SER A 23 -23.41 -48.47 21.84
N ASP A 24 -23.09 -49.68 21.37
CA ASP A 24 -23.13 -50.12 19.98
C ASP A 24 -24.55 -50.00 19.38
N LYS A 25 -24.89 -48.86 18.74
CA LYS A 25 -26.06 -48.77 17.82
C LYS A 25 -26.17 -47.52 16.94
N THR A 26 -25.10 -46.78 16.69
CA THR A 26 -25.16 -45.57 15.83
C THR A 26 -24.05 -45.56 14.78
N LYS A 27 -23.88 -46.67 14.06
CA LYS A 27 -22.83 -46.80 13.03
C LYS A 27 -23.32 -46.56 11.59
N ASP A 28 -24.63 -46.41 11.37
CA ASP A 28 -25.20 -46.17 10.03
C ASP A 28 -25.55 -44.69 9.74
N SER A 29 -25.88 -43.86 10.75
CA SER A 29 -26.31 -42.47 10.50
C SER A 29 -25.17 -41.44 10.45
N ALA A 30 -23.92 -41.86 10.62
CA ALA A 30 -22.75 -40.97 10.65
C ALA A 30 -21.94 -40.96 9.35
N LYS A 31 -22.31 -41.79 8.35
CA LYS A 31 -21.62 -41.79 7.04
C LYS A 31 -22.26 -40.81 6.06
N ASP A 32 -23.58 -40.71 6.03
CA ASP A 32 -24.26 -39.80 5.10
C ASP A 32 -24.07 -38.33 5.48
N THR A 33 -24.12 -37.98 6.78
CA THR A 33 -23.91 -36.59 7.24
C THR A 33 -22.45 -36.12 7.13
N VAL A 34 -21.47 -37.02 6.98
CA VAL A 34 -20.05 -36.65 6.83
C VAL A 34 -19.64 -36.52 5.35
N GLU A 35 -20.27 -37.25 4.43
CA GLU A 35 -20.04 -37.03 2.99
C GLU A 35 -20.73 -35.75 2.50
N GLU A 36 -21.95 -35.46 2.94
CA GLU A 36 -22.69 -34.27 2.52
C GLU A 36 -22.05 -32.98 3.08
N ALA A 37 -21.57 -33.01 4.34
CA ALA A 37 -20.83 -31.89 4.93
C ALA A 37 -19.41 -31.69 4.33
N LYS A 38 -18.83 -32.72 3.70
CA LYS A 38 -17.55 -32.60 2.99
C LYS A 38 -17.71 -31.94 1.63
N ASN A 39 -18.74 -32.32 0.87
CA ASN A 39 -19.00 -31.71 -0.43
C ASN A 39 -19.39 -30.23 -0.31
N ASP A 40 -20.23 -29.85 0.67
CA ASP A 40 -20.57 -28.45 0.91
C ASP A 40 -19.37 -27.63 1.43
N MET A 41 -18.45 -28.22 2.21
CA MET A 41 -17.21 -27.54 2.59
C MET A 41 -16.25 -27.38 1.42
N ASP A 42 -16.12 -28.38 0.55
CA ASP A 42 -15.20 -28.31 -0.59
C ASP A 42 -15.67 -27.29 -1.64
N GLU A 43 -16.97 -27.15 -1.90
CA GLU A 43 -17.51 -26.08 -2.77
C GLU A 43 -17.34 -24.68 -2.14
N ASN A 44 -17.70 -24.50 -0.86
CA ASN A 44 -17.55 -23.20 -0.21
C ASN A 44 -16.08 -22.79 0.00
N VAL A 45 -15.16 -23.75 0.18
CA VAL A 45 -13.72 -23.49 0.27
C VAL A 45 -13.11 -23.24 -1.11
N ALA A 46 -13.61 -23.90 -2.16
CA ALA A 46 -13.21 -23.64 -3.53
C ALA A 46 -13.66 -22.24 -4.00
N ASP A 47 -14.91 -21.86 -3.75
CA ASP A 47 -15.42 -20.53 -4.04
C ASP A 47 -14.72 -19.46 -3.19
N ALA A 48 -14.54 -19.69 -1.88
CA ALA A 48 -13.78 -18.74 -1.05
C ALA A 48 -12.30 -18.62 -1.51
N LYS A 49 -11.67 -19.70 -1.98
CA LYS A 49 -10.33 -19.63 -2.57
C LYS A 49 -10.31 -18.94 -3.93
N ALA A 50 -11.34 -19.15 -4.75
CA ALA A 50 -11.49 -18.49 -6.04
C ALA A 50 -11.71 -16.99 -5.82
N ASP A 51 -12.60 -16.59 -4.92
CA ASP A 51 -12.86 -15.19 -4.54
C ASP A 51 -11.62 -14.52 -3.94
N ILE A 52 -10.88 -15.20 -3.06
CA ILE A 52 -9.61 -14.67 -2.52
C ILE A 52 -8.56 -14.51 -3.62
N LYS A 53 -8.51 -15.44 -4.58
CA LYS A 53 -7.56 -15.40 -5.68
C LYS A 53 -7.94 -14.33 -6.71
N GLU A 54 -9.21 -14.22 -7.08
CA GLU A 54 -9.74 -13.22 -8.00
C GLU A 54 -9.63 -11.81 -7.39
N ALA A 55 -9.99 -11.64 -6.11
CA ALA A 55 -9.75 -10.39 -5.40
C ALA A 55 -8.25 -10.06 -5.28
N GLY A 56 -7.40 -11.07 -5.16
CA GLY A 56 -5.93 -10.92 -5.17
C GLY A 56 -5.39 -10.50 -6.54
N ASP A 57 -5.85 -11.15 -7.61
CA ASP A 57 -5.43 -10.91 -8.99
C ASP A 57 -5.92 -9.52 -9.48
N ASP A 58 -7.17 -9.13 -9.16
CA ASP A 58 -7.71 -7.78 -9.43
C ASP A 58 -6.99 -6.70 -8.62
N PHE A 59 -6.63 -6.99 -7.37
CA PHE A 59 -5.83 -6.09 -6.54
C PHE A 59 -4.42 -5.92 -7.10
N GLU A 60 -3.75 -7.00 -7.51
CA GLU A 60 -2.42 -6.95 -8.09
C GLU A 60 -2.42 -6.17 -9.41
N ALA A 61 -3.44 -6.35 -10.25
CA ALA A 61 -3.65 -5.57 -11.46
C ALA A 61 -3.85 -4.08 -11.16
N LYS A 62 -4.68 -3.73 -10.18
CA LYS A 62 -4.94 -2.34 -9.79
C LYS A 62 -3.73 -1.65 -9.18
N VAL A 63 -3.00 -2.34 -8.29
CA VAL A 63 -1.75 -1.81 -7.71
C VAL A 63 -0.69 -1.62 -8.78
N LYS A 64 -0.64 -2.49 -9.80
CA LYS A 64 0.28 -2.34 -10.92
C LYS A 64 -0.05 -1.11 -11.77
N GLU A 65 -1.31 -0.89 -12.11
CA GLU A 65 -1.72 0.32 -12.84
C GLU A 65 -1.43 1.59 -12.04
N ASP A 66 -1.76 1.60 -10.75
CA ASP A 66 -1.46 2.72 -9.84
C ASP A 66 0.05 2.98 -9.69
N LYS A 67 0.86 1.91 -9.66
CA LYS A 67 2.34 2.01 -9.65
C LYS A 67 2.83 2.68 -10.93
N ASP A 68 2.31 2.29 -12.08
CA ASP A 68 2.70 2.84 -13.38
C ASP A 68 2.27 4.31 -13.52
N GLU A 69 1.07 4.68 -13.05
CA GLU A 69 0.61 6.07 -13.02
C GLU A 69 1.50 6.92 -12.10
N LEU A 70 1.73 6.45 -10.87
CA LEU A 70 2.55 7.17 -9.90
C LEU A 70 4.00 7.30 -10.38
N LYS A 71 4.54 6.28 -11.05
CA LYS A 71 5.86 6.35 -11.69
C LYS A 71 5.94 7.48 -12.70
N LYS A 72 4.94 7.59 -13.59
CA LYS A 72 4.89 8.66 -14.59
C LYS A 72 4.84 10.04 -13.94
N ASP A 73 4.06 10.20 -12.87
CA ASP A 73 3.98 11.45 -12.12
C ASP A 73 5.32 11.83 -11.48
N ILE A 74 6.04 10.85 -10.92
CA ILE A 74 7.38 11.05 -10.35
C ILE A 74 8.39 11.40 -11.46
N ASP A 75 8.38 10.66 -12.57
CA ASP A 75 9.29 10.90 -13.70
C ASP A 75 9.06 12.29 -14.32
N ASP A 76 7.81 12.76 -14.41
CA ASP A 76 7.47 14.14 -14.82
C ASP A 76 7.98 15.19 -13.82
N ALA A 77 7.78 14.96 -12.52
CA ALA A 77 8.27 15.86 -11.47
C ALA A 77 9.81 15.96 -11.48
N ILE A 78 10.52 14.84 -11.60
CA ILE A 78 11.98 14.79 -11.73
C ILE A 78 12.44 15.53 -12.98
N SER A 79 11.77 15.33 -14.11
CA SER A 79 12.13 16.02 -15.37
C SER A 79 11.98 17.54 -15.26
N LYS A 80 10.99 18.03 -14.50
CA LYS A 80 10.80 19.46 -14.24
C LYS A 80 11.86 20.00 -13.28
N LEU A 81 12.20 19.24 -12.24
CA LEU A 81 13.31 19.58 -11.33
C LEU A 81 14.64 19.69 -12.10
N ASP A 82 14.92 18.75 -13.01
CA ASP A 82 16.15 18.77 -13.82
C ASP A 82 16.24 20.04 -14.68
N ARG A 83 15.16 20.44 -15.35
CA ARG A 83 15.12 21.70 -16.10
C ARG A 83 15.40 22.91 -15.22
N LYS A 84 14.83 22.95 -14.01
CA LYS A 84 15.02 24.06 -13.07
C LYS A 84 16.42 24.09 -12.46
N ILE A 85 17.05 22.94 -12.29
CA ILE A 85 18.46 22.81 -11.92
C ILE A 85 19.36 23.37 -13.03
N GLU A 86 19.08 23.02 -14.29
CA GLU A 86 19.81 23.57 -15.46
C GLU A 86 19.62 25.09 -15.58
N GLU A 87 18.41 25.60 -15.35
CA GLU A 87 18.15 27.04 -15.30
C GLU A 87 18.92 27.72 -14.16
N ALA A 88 18.98 27.11 -12.97
CA ALA A 88 19.75 27.61 -11.85
C ALA A 88 21.24 27.66 -12.19
N ASP A 89 21.79 26.62 -12.83
CA ASP A 89 23.17 26.60 -13.32
C ASP A 89 23.47 27.73 -14.32
N ALA A 90 22.60 27.88 -15.33
CA ALA A 90 22.75 28.96 -16.31
C ALA A 90 22.69 30.36 -15.66
N LYS A 91 21.92 30.52 -14.57
CA LYS A 91 21.87 31.77 -13.80
C LYS A 91 23.09 31.95 -12.92
N ILE A 92 23.64 30.90 -12.30
CA ILE A 92 24.91 30.95 -11.55
C ILE A 92 26.04 31.44 -12.45
N ASP A 93 26.11 30.95 -13.69
CA ASP A 93 27.19 31.32 -14.61
C ASP A 93 27.14 32.81 -15.01
N LYS A 94 25.94 33.38 -15.10
CA LYS A 94 25.71 34.76 -15.57
C LYS A 94 25.57 35.80 -14.45
N ALA A 95 25.29 35.37 -13.21
CA ALA A 95 24.98 36.26 -12.10
C ALA A 95 26.24 36.92 -11.48
N ALA A 96 26.06 38.02 -10.76
CA ALA A 96 27.07 38.58 -9.86
C ALA A 96 27.19 37.73 -8.58
N ASP A 97 28.33 37.80 -7.88
CA ASP A 97 28.68 36.86 -6.79
C ASP A 97 27.61 36.71 -5.69
N LYS A 98 26.92 37.80 -5.31
CA LYS A 98 25.83 37.77 -4.33
C LYS A 98 24.62 36.96 -4.80
N GLU A 99 24.29 37.05 -6.09
CA GLU A 99 23.18 36.31 -6.69
C GLU A 99 23.59 34.87 -7.00
N LYS A 100 24.87 34.60 -7.31
CA LYS A 100 25.38 33.22 -7.43
C LYS A 100 25.16 32.42 -6.16
N ALA A 101 25.35 33.02 -4.98
CA ALA A 101 25.12 32.33 -3.71
C ALA A 101 23.67 31.85 -3.58
N LYS A 102 22.69 32.73 -3.90
CA LYS A 102 21.26 32.37 -3.88
C LYS A 102 20.93 31.28 -4.89
N TRP A 103 21.45 31.36 -6.11
CA TRP A 103 21.19 30.34 -7.13
C TRP A 103 21.84 28.99 -6.79
N ARG A 104 23.00 28.99 -6.12
CA ARG A 104 23.62 27.76 -5.58
C ARG A 104 22.79 27.13 -4.48
N GLU A 105 22.24 27.95 -3.58
CA GLU A 105 21.33 27.49 -2.53
C GLU A 105 20.06 26.89 -3.14
N ARG A 106 19.40 27.61 -4.05
CA ARG A 106 18.21 27.08 -4.75
C ARG A 106 18.51 25.80 -5.53
N LYS A 107 19.67 25.72 -6.21
CA LYS A 107 20.10 24.49 -6.88
C LYS A 107 20.22 23.32 -5.89
N LYS A 108 20.77 23.57 -4.69
CA LYS A 108 20.92 22.53 -3.66
C LYS A 108 19.56 22.02 -3.18
N GLU A 109 18.60 22.91 -2.96
CA GLU A 109 17.22 22.53 -2.61
C GLU A 109 16.57 21.66 -3.69
N LEU A 110 16.64 22.10 -4.96
CA LEU A 110 16.07 21.34 -6.08
C LEU A 110 16.69 19.94 -6.22
N ASN A 111 18.00 19.80 -5.96
CA ASN A 111 18.66 18.49 -5.95
C ASN A 111 18.17 17.61 -4.78
N ALA A 112 17.96 18.19 -3.59
CA ALA A 112 17.42 17.46 -2.45
C ALA A 112 15.98 16.98 -2.70
N GLU A 113 15.13 17.83 -3.28
CA GLU A 113 13.76 17.46 -3.68
C GLU A 113 13.78 16.31 -4.72
N LYS A 114 14.70 16.35 -5.68
CA LYS A 114 14.89 15.29 -6.68
C LYS A 114 15.29 13.97 -6.03
N GLU A 115 16.30 13.99 -5.16
CA GLU A 115 16.77 12.80 -4.44
C GLU A 115 15.67 12.21 -3.56
N GLU A 116 14.91 13.05 -2.86
CA GLU A 116 13.80 12.61 -2.01
C GLU A 116 12.70 11.91 -2.81
N LEU A 117 12.33 12.43 -3.98
CA LEU A 117 11.36 11.78 -4.88
C LEU A 117 11.89 10.45 -5.40
N GLN A 118 13.15 10.39 -5.83
CA GLN A 118 13.78 9.15 -6.30
C GLN A 118 13.83 8.08 -5.19
N ASP A 119 14.17 8.47 -3.97
CA ASP A 119 14.24 7.54 -2.84
C ASP A 119 12.86 7.13 -2.33
N SER A 120 11.86 8.00 -2.45
CA SER A 120 10.47 7.64 -2.19
C SER A 120 10.00 6.58 -3.20
N TRP A 121 10.33 6.75 -4.49
CA TRP A 121 10.01 5.75 -5.52
C TRP A 121 10.71 4.40 -5.29
N LYS A 122 12.01 4.38 -4.92
CA LYS A 122 12.72 3.13 -4.61
C LYS A 122 12.07 2.38 -3.44
N ARG A 123 11.55 3.11 -2.45
CA ARG A 123 10.78 2.51 -1.34
C ARG A 123 9.47 1.91 -1.83
N ALA A 124 8.75 2.61 -2.71
CA ALA A 124 7.51 2.15 -3.35
C ALA A 124 7.62 0.76 -3.99
N GLN A 125 8.74 0.48 -4.64
CA GLN A 125 8.97 -0.79 -5.33
C GLN A 125 8.95 -1.99 -4.38
N ASN A 126 9.22 -1.76 -3.09
CA ASN A 126 9.27 -2.78 -2.05
C ASN A 126 8.07 -2.71 -1.08
N GLU A 127 7.11 -1.81 -1.30
CA GLU A 127 5.95 -1.67 -0.41
C GLU A 127 4.89 -2.75 -0.64
N THR A 128 4.21 -3.11 0.45
CA THR A 128 3.11 -4.09 0.46
C THR A 128 1.79 -3.47 0.03
N ALA A 129 0.88 -4.33 -0.42
CA ALA A 129 -0.53 -4.03 -0.69
C ALA A 129 -1.14 -3.05 0.34
N ASP A 130 -1.05 -3.41 1.62
CA ASP A 130 -1.69 -2.69 2.72
C ASP A 130 -1.15 -1.27 2.97
N LYS A 131 0.06 -0.97 2.46
CA LYS A 131 0.72 0.33 2.63
C LYS A 131 0.73 1.17 1.36
N TRP A 132 0.23 0.60 0.26
CA TRP A 132 0.29 1.22 -1.06
C TRP A 132 -0.50 2.54 -1.13
N ASP A 133 -1.70 2.57 -0.55
CA ASP A 133 -2.55 3.76 -0.58
C ASP A 133 -1.95 4.93 0.21
N GLU A 134 -1.40 4.65 1.39
CA GLU A 134 -0.71 5.66 2.20
C GLU A 134 0.54 6.19 1.48
N PHE A 135 1.33 5.29 0.90
CA PHE A 135 2.50 5.63 0.12
C PHE A 135 2.13 6.53 -1.09
N LYS A 136 1.09 6.14 -1.84
CA LYS A 136 0.57 6.88 -2.99
C LYS A 136 0.15 8.28 -2.59
N ALA A 137 -0.60 8.41 -1.49
CA ALA A 137 -1.06 9.71 -0.98
C ALA A 137 0.11 10.62 -0.59
N ASN A 138 1.06 10.10 0.19
CA ASN A 138 2.24 10.85 0.63
C ASN A 138 3.08 11.31 -0.56
N THR A 139 3.31 10.43 -1.53
CA THR A 139 4.10 10.75 -2.72
C THR A 139 3.40 11.79 -3.60
N LYS A 140 2.08 11.69 -3.79
CA LYS A 140 1.29 12.70 -4.51
C LYS A 140 1.37 14.07 -3.82
N GLU A 141 1.36 14.12 -2.49
CA GLU A 141 1.55 15.37 -1.73
C GLU A 141 2.94 15.98 -1.98
N LYS A 142 4.01 15.17 -1.97
CA LYS A 142 5.37 15.65 -2.28
C LYS A 142 5.47 16.19 -3.70
N ILE A 143 4.90 15.49 -4.68
CA ILE A 143 4.86 15.95 -6.07
C ILE A 143 4.09 17.27 -6.18
N ALA A 144 2.98 17.43 -5.43
CA ALA A 144 2.23 18.67 -5.42
C ALA A 144 3.04 19.84 -4.83
N LYS A 145 3.79 19.60 -3.75
CA LYS A 145 4.72 20.58 -3.15
C LYS A 145 5.80 20.99 -4.14
N VAL A 146 6.49 20.03 -4.74
CA VAL A 146 7.48 20.29 -5.80
C VAL A 146 6.87 21.11 -6.93
N LYS A 147 5.69 20.73 -7.43
CA LYS A 147 5.01 21.50 -8.49
C LYS A 147 4.69 22.94 -8.06
N ALA A 148 4.36 23.18 -6.80
CA ALA A 148 4.15 24.53 -6.27
C ALA A 148 5.47 25.31 -6.19
N ASP A 149 6.52 24.71 -5.63
CA ASP A 149 7.85 25.31 -5.46
C ASP A 149 8.53 25.64 -6.80
N LEU A 150 8.16 24.96 -7.87
CA LEU A 150 8.63 25.22 -9.23
C LEU A 150 7.86 26.34 -9.96
N ASN A 151 6.66 26.69 -9.49
CA ASN A 151 5.83 27.75 -10.07
C ASN A 151 6.08 29.13 -9.45
N ASP A 152 6.70 29.20 -8.27
CA ASP A 152 7.29 30.42 -7.70
C ASP A 152 8.61 30.81 -8.42
#